data_AF-A0A4R9BGC0-F1
#
_entry.id   AF-A0A4R9BGC0-F1
#
_cell.length_a   1.000
_cell.length_b   1.000
_cell.length_c   1.000
_cell.angle_alpha   90.00
_cell.angle_beta   90.00
_cell.angle_gamma   90.00
#
_symmetry.space_group_name_H-M   'P 1'
#
loop_
_entity.id
_entity.type
_entity.pdbx_description
1 polymer ?
#
loop_
_entity_poly.entity_id
_entity_poly.type
_entity_poly.pdbx_seq_one_letter_code
_entity_poly.pdbx_strand_id
1 'polypeptide(L)' 'MSAILRMKKAELTASDIEHMSGVVSYVKRHRARGTDFDAEHSRWRYS' A
#
# COMPACT_ATOMS: atom_id res chain seq x y z
N MET A 1 4.03 -0.40 -13.38
CA MET A 1 5.18 0.16 -12.65
C MET A 1 5.17 -0.34 -11.22
N SER A 2 6.16 -1.13 -10.79
CA SER A 2 6.38 -1.44 -9.35
C SER A 2 7.80 -2.00 -9.16
N ALA A 3 8.81 -1.15 -9.32
CA ALA A 3 10.21 -1.48 -9.06
C ALA A 3 10.60 -1.28 -7.58
N ILE A 4 9.78 -0.56 -6.81
CA ILE A 4 10.08 -0.07 -5.46
C ILE A 4 10.25 -1.20 -4.43
N LEU A 5 9.52 -2.32 -4.58
CA LEU A 5 9.46 -3.42 -3.60
C LEU A 5 10.81 -4.12 -3.33
N ARG A 6 11.83 -3.93 -4.18
CA ARG A 6 13.15 -4.56 -4.05
C ARG A 6 14.30 -3.56 -3.95
N MET A 7 14.01 -2.27 -3.87
CA MET A 7 15.03 -1.24 -3.77
C MET A 7 15.53 -1.12 -2.34
N LYS A 8 16.82 -0.80 -2.18
CA LYS A 8 17.32 -0.40 -0.86
C LYS A 8 16.74 0.97 -0.52
N LYS A 9 16.57 1.24 0.78
CA LYS A 9 16.06 2.53 1.24
C LYS A 9 16.89 3.73 0.74
N ALA A 10 18.20 3.54 0.59
CA ALA A 10 19.13 4.55 0.07
C ALA A 10 18.95 4.84 -1.43
N GLU A 11 18.27 3.96 -2.17
CA GLU A 11 18.02 4.09 -3.61
C GLU A 11 16.65 4.74 -3.90
N LEU A 12 15.82 4.93 -2.87
CA LEU A 12 14.50 5.53 -3.02
C LEU A 12 14.62 7.02 -3.33
N THR A 13 13.93 7.44 -4.37
CA THR A 13 13.79 8.86 -4.73
C THR A 13 12.66 9.52 -3.93
N ALA A 14 12.58 10.85 -3.99
CA ALA A 14 11.45 11.59 -3.41
C ALA A 14 10.09 11.14 -4.01
N SER A 15 10.06 10.83 -5.31
CA SER A 15 8.87 10.34 -6.00
C SER A 15 8.44 8.96 -5.50
N ASP A 16 9.39 8.07 -5.23
CA ASP A 16 9.10 6.75 -4.65
C ASP A 16 8.50 6.89 -3.25
N ILE A 17 9.03 7.80 -2.44
CA ILE A 17 8.52 8.07 -1.09
C ILE A 17 7.10 8.65 -1.15
N GLU A 18 6.85 9.60 -2.05
CA GLU A 18 5.52 10.18 -2.26
C GLU A 18 4.50 9.11 -2.68
N HIS A 19 4.87 8.27 -3.65
CA HIS A 19 4.04 7.16 -4.10
C HIS A 19 3.70 6.19 -2.95
N MET A 20 4.70 5.77 -2.16
CA MET A 20 4.50 4.88 -1.03
C MET A 20 3.67 5.51 0.08
N SER A 21 3.76 6.83 0.30
CA SER A 21 2.90 7.56 1.24
C SER A 21 1.42 7.46 0.85
N GLY A 22 1.12 7.56 -0.45
CA GLY A 22 -0.22 7.34 -0.99
C GLY A 22 -0.74 5.92 -0.74
N VAL A 23 0.08 4.91 -1.03
CA VAL A 23 -0.23 3.49 -0.77
C VAL A 23 -0.49 3.23 0.71
N VAL A 24 0.37 3.74 1.61
CA VAL A 24 0.20 3.59 3.06
C VAL A 24 -1.10 4.25 3.53
N SER A 25 -1.41 5.44 3.01
CA SER A 25 -2.65 6.14 3.32
C SER A 25 -3.89 5.36 2.84
N TYR A 26 -3.82 4.75 1.65
CA TYR A 26 -4.86 3.86 1.15
C TYR A 26 -5.07 2.65 2.09
N VAL A 27 -4.01 1.95 2.47
CA VAL A 27 -4.09 0.79 3.38
C VAL A 27 -4.67 1.20 4.73
N LYS A 28 -4.21 2.30 5.32
CA LYS A 28 -4.72 2.81 6.60
C LYS A 28 -6.22 3.09 6.54
N ARG A 29 -6.69 3.78 5.50
CA ARG A 29 -8.12 4.09 5.33
C ARG A 29 -8.97 2.84 5.13
N HIS A 30 -8.47 1.85 4.39
CA HIS A 30 -9.20 0.60 4.15
C HIS A 30 -9.25 -0.26 5.41
N ARG A 31 -8.17 -0.31 6.19
CA ARG A 31 -8.15 -0.97 7.50
C ARG A 31 -9.05 -0.29 8.53
N ALA A 32 -9.04 1.04 8.59
CA ALA A 32 -9.81 1.81 9.57
C ALA A 32 -11.32 1.79 9.29
N ARG A 33 -11.73 1.68 8.02
CA ARG A 33 -13.15 1.55 7.67
C ARG A 33 -13.72 0.18 7.99
N GLY A 34 -12.84 -0.84 8.08
CA GLY A 34 -13.18 -2.14 8.59
C GLY A 34 -14.14 -2.92 7.68
N THR A 35 -13.82 -4.17 7.49
CA THR A 35 -14.86 -5.18 7.64
C THR A 35 -14.28 -6.21 8.59
N ASP A 36 -15.08 -6.71 9.52
CA ASP A 36 -14.86 -7.96 10.29
C ASP A 36 -14.71 -9.20 9.37
N PHE A 37 -14.38 -8.99 8.11
CA PHE A 37 -14.46 -9.94 7.02
C PHE A 37 -13.06 -10.34 6.61
N ASP A 38 -12.90 -11.62 6.43
CA ASP A 38 -11.72 -12.28 5.90
C ASP A 38 -11.04 -11.47 4.79
N ALA A 39 -9.84 -10.97 5.10
CA ALA A 39 -9.03 -10.19 4.18
C ALA A 39 -8.64 -10.99 2.93
N GLU A 40 -8.54 -12.32 3.02
CA GLU A 40 -8.23 -13.20 1.88
C GLU A 40 -9.37 -13.27 0.88
N HIS A 41 -10.63 -13.19 1.33
CA HIS A 41 -11.81 -13.28 0.48
C HIS A 41 -12.52 -11.94 0.25
N SER A 42 -12.04 -10.87 0.89
CA SER A 42 -12.60 -9.53 0.70
C SER A 42 -12.28 -8.95 -0.69
N ARG A 43 -13.20 -8.10 -1.19
CA ARG A 43 -12.99 -7.32 -2.42
C ARG A 43 -11.73 -6.43 -2.35
N TRP A 44 -11.25 -6.09 -1.15
CA TRP A 44 -10.03 -5.29 -0.95
C TRP A 44 -8.79 -5.96 -1.55
N ARG A 45 -8.72 -7.31 -1.54
CA ARG A 45 -7.57 -8.03 -2.10
C ARG A 45 -7.33 -7.78 -3.59
N TYR A 46 -8.37 -7.37 -4.31
CA TYR A 46 -8.33 -7.13 -5.76
C TYR A 46 -8.42 -5.63 -6.12
N SER A 47 -8.36 -4.73 -5.12
CA SER A 47 -8.56 -3.28 -5.28
C SER A 47 -7.26 -2.48 -5.30
#